data_AF-A0A800GJP4-F1
#
_entry.id   AF-A0A800GJP4-F1
#
_cell.length_a   1.000
_cell.length_b   1.000
_cell.length_c   1.000
_cell.angle_alpha   90.00
_cell.angle_beta   90.00
_cell.angle_gamma   90.00
#
_symmetry.space_group_name_H-M   'P 1'
#
loop_
_entity.id
_entity.type
_entity.pdbx_description
1 polymer ?
#
loop_
_entity_poly.entity_id
_entity_poly.type
_entity_poly.pdbx_seq_one_letter_code
_entity_poly.pdbx_strand_id
1 'polypeptide(L)'
;PVDFVHGWLNYQIEHHLWPDIPLSRYQMAQPKVKAVCEKHGIPYCQEPIMTRLWKTMDVMTGQKEMLKVSMESSIVTVQETP
;
A
#
# COMPACT_ATOMS: atom_id res chain seq x y z
N PRO A 1 -9.61 11.46 -12.22
CA PRO A 1 -9.59 12.75 -11.49
C PRO A 1 -8.86 12.64 -10.14
N VAL A 2 -9.29 11.70 -9.28
CA VAL A 2 -8.66 11.48 -7.96
C VAL A 2 -7.18 11.10 -8.09
N ASP A 3 -6.85 10.22 -9.04
CA ASP A 3 -5.48 9.77 -9.31
C ASP A 3 -4.48 10.86 -9.70
N PHE A 4 -4.98 11.88 -10.39
CA PHE A 4 -4.17 13.02 -10.79
C PHE A 4 -3.90 13.95 -9.59
N VAL A 5 -4.89 14.16 -8.73
CA VAL A 5 -4.80 15.07 -7.57
C VAL A 5 -3.79 14.58 -6.53
N HIS A 6 -3.69 13.27 -6.32
CA HIS A 6 -2.69 12.68 -5.41
C HIS A 6 -1.40 12.24 -6.09
N GLY A 7 -1.19 12.62 -7.36
CA GLY A 7 0.08 12.36 -8.06
C GLY A 7 0.40 10.88 -8.25
N TRP A 8 -0.62 10.03 -8.43
CA TRP A 8 -0.46 8.59 -8.65
C TRP A 8 0.25 7.85 -7.51
N LEU A 9 0.24 8.40 -6.28
CA LEU A 9 0.94 7.81 -5.13
C LEU A 9 0.41 6.42 -4.74
N ASN A 10 -0.80 6.08 -5.19
CA ASN A 10 -1.40 4.75 -5.02
C ASN A 10 -0.81 3.67 -5.94
N TYR A 11 0.08 4.03 -6.87
CA TYR A 11 0.67 3.11 -7.86
C TYR A 11 2.19 2.92 -7.67
N GLN A 12 2.71 3.17 -6.47
CA GLN A 12 4.14 3.03 -6.22
C GLN A 12 4.63 1.59 -6.37
N ILE A 13 3.80 0.59 -6.04
CA ILE A 13 4.18 -0.81 -6.21
C ILE A 13 4.38 -1.11 -7.69
N GLU A 14 3.45 -0.68 -8.53
CA GLU A 14 3.49 -0.86 -9.98
C GLU A 14 4.61 -0.06 -10.63
N HIS A 15 4.91 1.14 -10.11
CA HIS A 15 6.05 1.95 -10.57
C HIS A 15 7.40 1.26 -10.29
N HIS A 16 7.57 0.63 -9.13
CA HIS A 16 8.80 -0.10 -8.82
C HIS A 16 8.92 -1.41 -9.61
N LEU A 17 7.80 -2.03 -10.01
CA LEU A 17 7.80 -3.20 -10.89
C LEU A 17 8.09 -2.83 -12.35
N TRP A 18 7.55 -1.70 -12.81
CA TRP A 18 7.67 -1.22 -14.19
C TRP A 18 7.84 0.31 -14.23
N PRO A 19 9.06 0.84 -14.04
CA PRO A 19 9.27 2.30 -14.01
C PRO A 19 9.01 2.97 -15.36
N ASP A 20 9.16 2.24 -16.47
CA ASP A 20 9.14 2.78 -17.82
C ASP A 20 7.73 2.84 -18.46
N ILE A 21 6.70 2.28 -17.81
CA ILE A 21 5.34 2.27 -18.39
C ILE A 21 4.60 3.58 -18.09
N PRO A 22 3.79 4.09 -19.03
CA PRO A 22 3.02 5.30 -18.80
C PRO A 22 1.97 5.07 -17.71
N LEU A 23 1.71 6.11 -16.91
CA LEU A 23 0.91 6.01 -15.69
C LEU A 23 -0.50 5.41 -15.91
N SER A 24 -1.13 5.72 -17.05
CA SER A 24 -2.42 5.14 -17.43
C SER A 24 -2.44 3.60 -17.49
N ARG A 25 -1.28 2.96 -17.69
CA ARG A 25 -1.13 1.50 -17.69
C ARG A 25 -1.04 0.92 -16.29
N TYR A 26 -0.66 1.68 -15.27
CA TYR A 26 -0.64 1.20 -13.88
C TYR A 26 -2.04 0.82 -13.39
N GLN A 27 -3.07 1.56 -13.80
CA GLN A 27 -4.48 1.21 -13.53
C GLN A 27 -4.85 -0.18 -14.05
N MET A 28 -4.28 -0.59 -15.19
CA MET A 28 -4.51 -1.92 -15.75
C MET A 28 -3.67 -3.01 -15.07
N ALA A 29 -2.48 -2.65 -14.57
CA ALA A 29 -1.55 -3.57 -13.92
C ALA A 29 -1.95 -3.87 -12.47
N GLN A 30 -2.44 -2.87 -11.74
CA GLN A 30 -2.84 -2.97 -10.34
C GLN A 30 -3.69 -4.21 -9.99
N PRO A 31 -4.82 -4.49 -10.68
CA PRO A 31 -5.64 -5.66 -10.33
C PRO A 31 -4.89 -6.99 -10.54
N LYS A 32 -3.98 -7.05 -11.52
CA LYS A 32 -3.15 -8.24 -11.76
C LYS A 32 -2.09 -8.42 -10.67
N VAL A 33 -1.43 -7.33 -10.28
CA VAL A 33 -0.43 -7.33 -9.19
C VAL A 33 -1.10 -7.75 -7.89
N LYS A 34 -2.27 -7.19 -7.57
CA LYS A 34 -3.04 -7.56 -6.39
C LYS A 34 -3.39 -9.06 -6.36
N ALA A 35 -3.86 -9.62 -7.48
CA ALA A 35 -4.16 -11.05 -7.58
C ALA A 35 -2.92 -11.94 -7.39
N VAL A 36 -1.76 -11.51 -7.88
CA VAL A 36 -0.48 -12.20 -7.64
C VAL A 36 -0.09 -12.12 -6.17
N CYS A 37 -0.19 -10.94 -5.54
CA CYS A 37 0.08 -10.78 -4.12
C CYS A 37 -0.83 -11.68 -3.28
N GLU A 38 -2.12 -11.73 -3.58
CA GLU A 38 -3.09 -12.61 -2.90
C GLU A 38 -2.73 -14.09 -3.06
N LYS A 39 -2.38 -14.53 -4.27
CA LYS A 39 -1.94 -15.91 -4.54
C LYS A 39 -0.71 -16.31 -3.72
N HIS A 40 0.20 -15.38 -3.47
CA HIS A 40 1.44 -15.63 -2.75
C HIS A 40 1.36 -15.27 -1.25
N GLY A 41 0.18 -14.88 -0.74
CA GLY A 41 0.01 -14.46 0.66
C GLY A 41 0.78 -13.18 1.01
N ILE A 42 1.11 -12.35 0.02
CA ILE A 42 1.85 -11.10 0.19
C ILE A 42 0.83 -9.99 0.51
N PRO A 43 1.02 -9.24 1.60
CA PRO A 43 0.14 -8.11 1.92
C PRO A 43 0.30 -7.01 0.85
N TYR A 44 -0.80 -6.70 0.16
CA TYR A 44 -0.86 -5.59 -0.78
C TYR A 44 -1.44 -4.36 -0.07
N CYS A 45 -0.57 -3.42 0.32
CA CYS A 45 -0.97 -2.23 1.06
C CYS A 45 -1.39 -1.08 0.13
N GLN A 46 -2.69 -0.94 -0.10
CA GLN A 46 -3.29 0.20 -0.80
C GLN A 46 -4.22 0.94 0.18
N GLU A 47 -3.85 2.16 0.53
CA GLU A 47 -4.60 2.96 1.50
C GLU A 47 -4.86 4.36 0.95
N PRO A 48 -6.02 4.97 1.26
CA PRO A 48 -6.28 6.35 0.88
C PRO A 48 -5.21 7.26 1.44
N ILE A 49 -4.84 8.29 0.67
CA ILE A 49 -3.84 9.28 1.09
C ILE A 49 -4.18 9.90 2.44
N MET A 50 -5.48 10.15 2.71
CA MET A 50 -5.95 10.71 3.97
C MET A 50 -5.65 9.77 5.14
N THR A 51 -5.93 8.47 5.00
CA THR A 51 -5.60 7.46 6.00
C THR A 51 -4.10 7.38 6.25
N ARG A 52 -3.27 7.47 5.20
CA ARG A 52 -1.81 7.50 5.31
C ARG A 52 -1.30 8.73 6.03
N LEU A 53 -1.89 9.90 5.75
CA LEU A 53 -1.55 11.15 6.44
C LEU A 53 -1.88 11.05 7.93
N TRP A 54 -3.07 10.57 8.29
CA TRP A 54 -3.44 10.35 9.69
C TRP A 54 -2.50 9.36 10.40
N LYS A 55 -2.20 8.21 9.79
CA LYS A 55 -1.23 7.26 10.34
C LYS A 55 0.15 7.87 10.54
N THR A 56 0.57 8.72 9.60
CA THR A 56 1.87 9.41 9.68
C THR A 56 1.85 10.46 10.79
N MET A 57 0.73 11.17 10.99
CA MET A 57 0.54 12.09 12.12
C MET A 57 0.50 11.35 13.47
N ASP A 58 -0.18 10.20 13.56
CA ASP A 58 -0.20 9.34 14.76
C ASP A 58 1.21 8.90 15.14
N VAL A 59 2.01 8.49 14.16
CA VAL A 59 3.42 8.09 14.38
C VAL A 59 4.27 9.30 14.78
N MET A 60 4.11 10.44 14.12
CA MET A 60 4.85 11.68 14.45
C MET A 60 4.52 12.22 15.85
N THR A 61 3.28 12.04 16.30
CA THR A 61 2.82 12.46 17.63
C THR A 61 3.15 11.43 18.72
N GLY A 62 3.85 10.34 18.37
CA GLY A 62 4.26 9.29 19.29
C GLY A 62 3.11 8.42 19.80
N GLN A 63 1.93 8.50 19.18
CA GLN A 63 0.75 7.72 19.57
C GLN A 63 0.82 6.28 19.03
N LYS A 64 1.59 6.04 17.95
CA LYS A 64 1.77 4.71 17.36
C LYS A 64 3.21 4.45 16.93
N GLU A 65 3.66 3.21 17.10
CA GLU A 65 4.93 2.74 16.54
C GLU A 65 4.81 2.43 15.03
N MET A 66 5.93 2.45 14.31
CA MET A 66 5.95 2.06 12.89
C MET A 66 5.55 0.60 12.70
N LEU A 67 4.79 0.34 11.64
CA LEU A 67 4.44 -1.00 11.19
C LEU A 67 5.72 -1.81 10.91
N LYS A 68 5.97 -2.83 11.74
CA LYS A 68 7.01 -3.83 11.52
C LYS A 68 6.37 -4.99 10.77
N VAL A 69 6.85 -5.28 9.56
CA VAL A 69 6.42 -6.46 8.81
C VAL A 69 7.07 -7.67 9.48
N SER A 70 6.30 -8.40 10.29
CA SER A 70 6.73 -9.69 10.85
C SER A 70 6.54 -10.75 9.78
N MET A 71 7.63 -11.35 9.34
CA MET A 71 7.68 -12.31 8.24
C MET A 71 7.43 -13.73 8.74
N GLU A 72 6.41 -13.91 9.59
CA GLU A 72 6.05 -15.20 10.17
C GLU A 72 4.61 -15.59 9.75
N SER A 73 4.57 -16.46 8.74
CA SER A 73 3.52 -17.44 8.47
C SER A 73 2.06 -16.95 8.38
N SER A 74 1.65 -16.65 7.15
CA SER A 74 0.36 -17.07 6.56
C SER A 74 -0.92 -16.99 7.42
N ILE A 75 -1.10 -15.99 8.27
CA ILE A 75 -2.43 -15.52 8.72
C ILE A 75 -2.25 -14.07 9.19
N VAL A 76 -2.61 -13.10 8.35
CA VAL A 76 -2.65 -11.70 8.76
C VAL A 76 -3.90 -11.49 9.62
N THR A 77 -3.78 -11.78 10.91
CA THR A 77 -4.72 -11.24 11.90
C THR A 77 -4.29 -9.82 12.18
N VAL A 78 -5.13 -8.85 11.80
CA VAL A 78 -4.97 -7.45 12.19
C VAL A 78 -5.10 -7.38 13.71
N GLN A 79 -3.98 -7.40 14.42
CA GLN A 79 -3.96 -7.08 15.84
C GLN A 79 -3.91 -5.55 15.95
N GLU A 80 -5.10 -4.94 16.10
CA GLU A 80 -5.19 -3.64 16.76
C GLU A 80 -4.75 -3.86 18.22
N THR A 81 -3.56 -3.38 18.57
CA THR A 81 -3.17 -3.25 19.97
C THR A 81 -3.77 -1.97 20.56
N PRO A 82 -4.17 -1.97 21.84
CA PRO A 82 -4.92 -0.89 22.49
C PRO A 82 -4.19 0.46 22.49
#